data_AF-A0A6A3CH30-F1
#
_entry.id   AF-A0A6A3CH30-F1
#
_cell.length_a   1.000
_cell.length_b   1.000
_cell.length_c   1.000
_cell.angle_alpha   90.00
_cell.angle_beta   90.00
_cell.angle_gamma   90.00
#
_symmetry.space_group_name_H-M   'P 1'
#
loop_
_entity.id
_entity.type
_entity.pdbx_description
1 polymer ?
#
loop_
_entity_poly.entity_id
_entity_poly.type
_entity_poly.pdbx_seq_one_letter_code
_entity_poly.pdbx_strand_id
1 'polypeptide(L)'
;MVNFWTDLWLSKIGLLINFAALDHSLDVSLQVKNVFHLNGSWHWDLIESLLTPYALPIIRRSIDPSATIRFDVFYWSRSPNLTFTVKSAYKALSNLHWDTKLPCSSVIWKLPLPERLRGFSCYSSVTKLLQITLVDWLLDNLTSTTFCDEIQGPRNVLFASLVWQLWKARNLAVFQQHLATPASILHHSIAWNKFYVDSTYSGAN
;
A
#
# COMPACT_ATOMS: atom_id res chain seq x y z
N MET A 1 -10.68 8.53 -6.39
CA MET A 1 -10.49 10.00 -6.32
C MET A 1 -10.66 10.41 -4.88
N VAL A 2 -9.79 11.30 -4.39
CA VAL A 2 -9.74 11.71 -2.97
C VAL A 2 -10.64 12.93 -2.77
N ASN A 3 -11.52 12.87 -1.78
CA ASN A 3 -12.42 13.96 -1.40
C ASN A 3 -11.67 15.00 -0.57
N PHE A 4 -11.91 16.28 -0.85
CA PHE A 4 -11.21 17.38 -0.21
C PHE A 4 -11.54 17.50 1.29
N TRP A 5 -12.80 17.27 1.66
CA TRP A 5 -13.29 17.51 3.03
C TRP A 5 -13.18 16.30 3.97
N THR A 6 -13.57 15.13 3.46
CA THR A 6 -13.85 13.93 4.27
C THR A 6 -12.70 12.94 4.29
N ASP A 7 -11.75 13.05 3.37
CA ASP A 7 -10.63 12.12 3.31
C ASP A 7 -9.40 12.72 4.03
N LEU A 8 -8.61 11.85 4.65
CA LEU A 8 -7.39 12.23 5.38
C LEU A 8 -6.19 12.35 4.44
N TRP A 9 -6.21 13.33 3.56
CA TRP A 9 -5.11 13.58 2.61
C TRP A 9 -4.04 14.55 3.16
N LEU A 10 -4.34 15.25 4.26
CA LEU A 10 -3.39 16.06 5.04
C LEU A 10 -3.24 15.51 6.47
N SER A 11 -2.42 14.47 6.60
CA SER A 11 -2.23 13.72 7.86
C SER A 11 -1.85 14.55 9.10
N LYS A 12 -1.27 15.74 8.92
CA LYS A 12 -0.84 16.63 10.02
C LYS A 12 -1.97 17.46 10.63
N ILE A 13 -3.02 17.76 9.87
CA ILE A 13 -4.10 18.67 10.30
C ILE A 13 -5.41 17.95 10.59
N GLY A 14 -5.57 16.71 10.10
CA GLY A 14 -6.83 15.97 10.22
C GLY A 14 -7.79 16.27 9.06
N LEU A 15 -9.09 16.13 9.31
CA LEU A 15 -10.13 16.38 8.31
C LEU A 15 -10.32 17.88 8.10
N LEU A 16 -10.24 18.34 6.86
CA LEU A 16 -10.36 19.75 6.51
C LEU A 16 -11.77 20.32 6.75
N ILE A 17 -12.79 19.47 6.84
CA ILE A 17 -14.15 19.90 7.19
C ILE A 17 -14.20 20.64 8.54
N ASN A 18 -13.29 20.32 9.46
CA ASN A 18 -13.19 20.99 10.76
C ASN A 18 -12.61 22.41 10.67
N PHE A 19 -12.07 22.79 9.51
CA PHE A 19 -11.45 24.08 9.23
C PHE A 19 -12.17 24.85 8.13
N ALA A 20 -13.35 24.38 7.72
CA ALA A 20 -14.19 25.07 6.75
C ALA A 20 -14.53 26.49 7.20
N ALA A 21 -14.46 27.45 6.28
CA ALA A 21 -15.01 28.78 6.52
C ALA A 21 -16.52 28.69 6.70
N LEU A 22 -17.07 29.33 7.75
CA LEU A 22 -18.47 29.23 8.16
C LEU A 22 -19.46 29.84 7.14
N ASP A 23 -18.98 30.69 6.24
CA ASP A 23 -19.82 31.53 5.40
C ASP A 23 -20.19 30.91 4.04
N HIS A 24 -19.76 29.68 3.75
CA HIS A 24 -19.98 29.03 2.44
C HIS A 24 -20.68 27.68 2.54
N SER A 25 -21.62 27.43 1.61
CA SER A 25 -22.21 26.11 1.41
C SER A 25 -21.10 25.14 1.01
N LEU A 26 -20.80 24.18 1.87
CA LEU A 26 -19.76 23.18 1.65
C LEU A 26 -20.13 22.27 0.48
N ASP A 27 -19.38 22.37 -0.63
CA ASP A 27 -19.41 21.36 -1.68
C ASP A 27 -18.68 20.10 -1.20
N VAL A 28 -19.44 19.17 -0.62
CA VAL A 28 -18.93 17.89 -0.11
C VAL A 28 -18.33 17.02 -1.23
N SER A 29 -18.72 17.26 -2.49
CA SER A 29 -18.23 16.51 -3.65
C SER A 29 -16.89 17.03 -4.19
N LEU A 30 -16.39 18.14 -3.63
CA LEU A 30 -15.12 18.74 -4.04
C LEU A 30 -13.97 17.72 -3.91
N GLN A 31 -13.26 17.51 -5.01
CA GLN A 31 -12.12 16.60 -5.07
C GLN A 31 -10.82 17.38 -4.93
N VAL A 32 -9.82 16.73 -4.33
CA VAL A 32 -8.47 17.30 -4.14
C VAL A 32 -7.86 17.72 -5.48
N LYS A 33 -8.10 16.99 -6.57
CA LYS A 33 -7.58 17.37 -7.91
C LYS A 33 -8.11 18.73 -8.40
N ASN A 34 -9.31 19.14 -7.96
CA ASN A 34 -9.97 20.37 -8.43
C ASN A 34 -9.39 21.62 -7.77
N VAL A 35 -8.67 21.47 -6.65
CA VAL A 35 -7.98 22.58 -5.97
C VAL A 35 -6.56 22.81 -6.50
N PHE A 36 -6.16 22.12 -7.58
CA PHE A 36 -4.94 22.36 -8.32
C PHE A 36 -5.25 22.89 -9.73
N HIS A 37 -4.40 23.80 -10.20
CA HIS A 37 -4.30 24.18 -11.59
C HIS A 37 -3.71 23.04 -12.43
N LEU A 38 -3.91 23.09 -13.76
CA LEU A 38 -3.36 22.11 -14.71
C LEU A 38 -1.82 22.06 -14.73
N ASN A 39 -1.15 23.15 -14.30
CA ASN A 39 0.31 23.23 -14.18
C ASN A 39 0.82 22.60 -12.86
N GLY A 40 -0.06 22.05 -12.01
CA GLY A 40 0.26 21.48 -10.71
C GLY A 40 0.28 22.48 -9.55
N SER A 41 0.12 23.78 -9.78
CA SER A 41 0.08 24.79 -8.71
C SER A 41 -1.26 24.82 -7.97
N TRP A 42 -1.24 25.29 -6.73
CA TRP A 42 -2.45 25.46 -5.92
C TRP A 42 -3.36 26.56 -6.46
N HIS A 43 -4.69 26.32 -6.48
CA HIS A 43 -5.71 27.36 -6.62
C HIS A 43 -5.88 28.10 -5.27
N TRP A 44 -4.93 28.96 -4.88
CA TRP A 44 -4.96 29.62 -3.57
C TRP A 44 -6.20 30.46 -3.35
N ASP A 45 -6.69 31.18 -4.36
CA ASP A 45 -7.92 31.99 -4.26
C ASP A 45 -9.14 31.14 -3.84
N LEU A 46 -9.21 29.90 -4.35
CA LEU A 46 -10.25 28.94 -3.97
C LEU A 46 -10.02 28.40 -2.56
N ILE A 47 -8.79 28.05 -2.20
CA ILE A 47 -8.48 27.47 -0.89
C ILE A 47 -8.68 28.48 0.24
N GLU A 48 -8.29 29.75 0.02
CA GLU A 48 -8.44 30.84 0.97
C GLU A 48 -9.91 31.24 1.20
N SER A 49 -10.79 31.03 0.20
CA SER A 49 -12.23 31.20 0.37
C SER A 49 -12.92 30.02 1.07
N LEU A 50 -12.36 28.80 0.95
CA LEU A 50 -12.95 27.60 1.52
C LEU A 50 -12.52 27.32 2.97
N LEU A 51 -11.35 27.78 3.40
CA LEU A 51 -10.74 27.41 4.69
C LEU A 51 -10.47 28.61 5.58
N THR A 52 -10.50 28.36 6.88
CA THR A 52 -10.08 29.34 7.89
C THR A 52 -8.60 29.72 7.71
N PRO A 53 -8.22 30.98 8.01
CA PRO A 53 -6.84 31.47 7.88
C PRO A 53 -5.80 30.65 8.66
N TYR A 54 -6.23 29.95 9.71
CA TYR A 54 -5.40 29.06 10.52
C TYR A 54 -4.89 27.84 9.75
N ALA A 55 -5.67 27.29 8.81
CA ALA A 55 -5.30 26.09 8.06
C ALA A 55 -4.32 26.37 6.91
N LEU A 56 -4.33 27.59 6.35
CA LEU A 56 -3.54 27.96 5.17
C LEU A 56 -2.02 27.76 5.32
N PRO A 57 -1.37 28.19 6.43
CA PRO A 57 0.07 27.99 6.61
C PRO A 57 0.45 26.51 6.68
N ILE A 58 -0.46 25.66 7.15
CA ILE A 58 -0.25 24.23 7.29
C ILE A 58 -0.31 23.57 5.92
N ILE A 59 -1.26 23.95 5.07
CA ILE A 59 -1.33 23.48 3.67
C ILE A 59 -0.08 23.91 2.90
N ARG A 60 0.31 25.19 3.00
CA ARG A 60 1.53 25.73 2.37
C ARG A 60 2.79 24.96 2.75
N ARG A 61 2.87 24.44 3.98
CA ARG A 61 4.02 23.66 4.48
C ARG A 61 3.93 22.16 4.21
N SER A 62 2.74 21.63 3.92
CA SER A 62 2.52 20.18 3.85
C SER A 62 2.69 19.63 2.45
N ILE A 63 2.46 20.43 1.42
CA ILE A 63 2.53 20.01 0.01
C ILE A 63 3.22 21.12 -0.78
N ASP A 64 4.37 20.79 -1.35
CA ASP A 64 4.99 21.59 -2.39
C ASP A 64 4.39 21.15 -3.74
N PRO A 65 3.62 22.01 -4.43
CA PRO A 65 3.10 21.70 -5.75
C PRO A 65 4.20 21.56 -6.84
N SER A 66 5.46 21.84 -6.54
CA SER A 66 6.60 21.59 -7.43
C SER A 66 7.57 20.60 -6.76
N ALA A 67 8.16 19.58 -7.37
CA ALA A 67 8.68 19.47 -8.72
C ALA A 67 8.64 18.02 -9.25
N THR A 68 7.74 17.17 -8.77
CA THR A 68 7.51 15.86 -9.39
C THR A 68 6.04 15.52 -9.29
N ILE A 69 5.34 15.55 -10.43
CA ILE A 69 4.11 14.79 -10.61
C ILE A 69 4.49 13.33 -10.35
N ARG A 70 4.40 12.90 -9.10
CA ARG A 70 4.51 11.49 -8.76
C ARG A 70 3.15 10.89 -9.06
N PHE A 71 3.15 9.79 -9.80
CA PHE A 71 1.96 8.98 -9.99
C PHE A 71 1.31 8.70 -8.63
N ASP A 72 -0.03 8.64 -8.56
CA ASP A 72 -0.75 8.24 -7.36
C ASP A 72 -0.17 6.92 -6.84
N VAL A 73 0.43 6.95 -5.65
CA VAL A 73 0.99 5.75 -5.02
C VAL A 73 0.12 5.38 -3.83
N PHE A 74 -0.38 4.14 -3.84
CA PHE A 74 -1.03 3.57 -2.68
C PHE A 74 -0.05 3.49 -1.50
N TYR A 75 -0.33 4.22 -0.43
CA TYR A 75 0.41 4.13 0.82
C TYR A 75 -0.51 3.64 1.95
N TRP A 76 0.06 2.92 2.91
CA TRP A 76 -0.69 2.44 4.07
C TRP A 76 -0.93 3.59 5.04
N SER A 77 -2.14 3.70 5.60
CA SER A 77 -2.38 4.75 6.58
C SER A 77 -1.51 4.52 7.82
N ARG A 78 -0.93 5.62 8.30
CA ARG A 78 -0.06 5.65 9.46
C ARG A 78 -0.88 5.33 10.71
N SER A 79 -0.39 4.48 11.59
CA SER A 79 -0.95 4.40 12.95
C SER A 79 -0.76 5.75 13.64
N PRO A 80 -1.66 6.21 14.53
CA PRO A 80 -1.52 7.50 15.22
C PRO A 80 -0.18 7.69 15.95
N ASN A 81 0.42 6.60 16.40
CA ASN A 81 1.72 6.56 17.06
C ASN A 81 2.93 6.51 16.08
N LEU A 82 2.71 6.76 14.79
CA LEU A 82 3.73 6.73 13.75
C LEU A 82 4.40 5.36 13.53
N THR A 83 3.90 4.29 14.15
CA THR A 83 4.45 2.96 14.01
C THR A 83 3.72 2.15 12.95
N PHE A 84 4.49 1.41 12.15
CA PHE A 84 3.96 0.37 11.28
C PHE A 84 4.32 -0.98 11.85
N THR A 85 3.32 -1.83 12.06
CA THR A 85 3.50 -3.23 12.45
C THR A 85 2.80 -4.13 11.44
N VAL A 86 3.26 -5.37 11.32
CA VAL A 86 2.57 -6.40 10.52
C VAL A 86 1.10 -6.54 10.97
N LYS A 87 0.86 -6.44 12.28
CA LYS A 87 -0.48 -6.46 12.88
C LYS A 87 -1.37 -5.30 12.43
N SER A 88 -0.85 -4.07 12.43
CA SER A 88 -1.61 -2.90 11.96
C SER A 88 -1.87 -2.98 10.46
N ALA A 89 -0.96 -3.56 9.67
CA ALA A 89 -1.14 -3.79 8.24
C ALA A 89 -2.27 -4.78 7.96
N TYR A 90 -2.28 -5.95 8.61
CA TYR A 90 -3.37 -6.93 8.46
C TYR A 90 -4.71 -6.38 8.98
N LYS A 91 -4.71 -5.57 10.04
CA LYS A 91 -5.94 -4.92 10.55
C LYS A 91 -6.49 -3.86 9.57
N ALA A 92 -5.60 -3.12 8.91
CA ALA A 92 -6.01 -2.17 7.87
C ALA A 92 -6.56 -2.93 6.65
N LEU A 93 -5.88 -4.01 6.25
CA LEU A 93 -6.33 -4.92 5.20
C LEU A 93 -7.72 -5.46 5.49
N SER A 94 -7.94 -6.06 6.66
CA SER A 94 -9.23 -6.69 7.02
C SER A 94 -10.42 -5.72 6.99
N ASN A 95 -10.18 -4.42 7.10
CA ASN A 95 -11.21 -3.38 7.15
C ASN A 95 -11.57 -2.80 5.77
N LEU A 96 -10.87 -3.18 4.69
CA LEU A 96 -11.28 -2.80 3.34
C LEU A 96 -12.54 -3.57 2.93
N HIS A 97 -13.56 -2.87 2.42
CA HIS A 97 -14.74 -3.50 1.85
C HIS A 97 -14.35 -4.24 0.58
N TRP A 98 -14.49 -5.57 0.60
CA TRP A 98 -14.06 -6.46 -0.47
C TRP A 98 -15.12 -6.61 -1.54
N ASP A 99 -14.73 -6.51 -2.82
CA ASP A 99 -15.56 -6.99 -3.92
C ASP A 99 -15.37 -8.51 -4.01
N THR A 100 -16.42 -9.27 -3.69
CA THR A 100 -16.39 -10.75 -3.57
C THR A 100 -16.18 -11.47 -4.90
N LYS A 101 -16.06 -10.74 -6.01
CA LYS A 101 -15.98 -11.27 -7.38
C LYS A 101 -14.58 -11.56 -7.89
N LEU A 102 -13.50 -11.30 -7.13
CA LEU A 102 -12.16 -11.53 -7.65
C LEU A 102 -11.77 -13.03 -7.67
N PRO A 103 -11.25 -13.55 -8.81
CA PRO A 103 -10.89 -14.96 -8.99
C PRO A 103 -9.71 -15.43 -8.14
N CYS A 104 -9.00 -14.52 -7.47
CA CYS A 104 -7.77 -14.79 -6.72
C CYS A 104 -7.98 -15.57 -5.41
N SER A 105 -9.23 -15.85 -5.00
CA SER A 105 -9.49 -16.66 -3.79
C SER A 105 -9.17 -18.14 -4.03
N SER A 106 -9.77 -18.80 -5.01
CA SER A 106 -9.64 -20.26 -5.13
C SER A 106 -8.25 -20.75 -5.56
N VAL A 107 -7.53 -19.99 -6.38
CA VAL A 107 -6.20 -20.37 -6.90
C VAL A 107 -5.13 -20.18 -5.84
N ILE A 108 -5.10 -19.02 -5.18
CA ILE A 108 -4.07 -18.69 -4.17
C ILE A 108 -4.20 -19.61 -2.94
N TRP A 109 -5.43 -19.95 -2.54
CA TRP A 109 -5.64 -20.86 -1.40
C TRP A 109 -5.18 -22.29 -1.68
N LYS A 110 -5.14 -22.73 -2.95
CA LYS A 110 -4.64 -24.04 -3.39
C LYS A 110 -3.13 -24.10 -3.55
N LEU A 111 -2.42 -22.97 -3.53
CA LEU A 111 -0.97 -22.96 -3.62
C LEU A 111 -0.36 -23.55 -2.34
N PRO A 112 0.75 -24.30 -2.43
CA PRO A 112 1.51 -24.82 -1.28
C PRO A 112 2.33 -23.69 -0.63
N LEU A 113 1.67 -22.57 -0.35
CA LEU A 113 2.26 -21.40 0.27
C LEU A 113 1.88 -21.35 1.76
N PRO A 114 2.75 -20.86 2.62
CA PRO A 114 2.43 -20.56 4.01
C PRO A 114 1.20 -19.66 4.11
N GLU A 115 0.37 -19.87 5.14
CA GLU A 115 -0.90 -19.15 5.30
C GLU A 115 -0.73 -17.63 5.31
N ARG A 116 0.37 -17.13 5.90
CA ARG A 116 0.70 -15.69 5.90
C ARG A 116 1.00 -15.15 4.49
N LEU A 117 1.67 -15.93 3.65
CA LEU A 117 1.98 -15.58 2.26
C LEU A 117 0.75 -15.71 1.36
N ARG A 118 -0.13 -16.69 1.60
CA ARG A 118 -1.43 -16.81 0.93
C ARG A 118 -2.34 -15.64 1.24
N GLY A 119 -2.49 -15.33 2.53
CA GLY A 119 -3.26 -14.18 3.00
C GLY A 119 -2.75 -12.91 2.34
N PHE A 120 -1.44 -12.62 2.43
CA PHE A 120 -0.86 -11.44 1.79
C PHE A 120 -1.05 -11.41 0.26
N SER A 121 -0.84 -12.51 -0.45
CA SER A 121 -0.99 -12.56 -1.90
C SER A 121 -2.44 -12.29 -2.32
N CYS A 122 -3.41 -12.88 -1.62
CA CYS A 122 -4.83 -12.60 -1.82
C CYS A 122 -5.14 -11.12 -1.50
N TYR A 123 -4.71 -10.62 -0.34
CA TYR A 123 -4.90 -9.22 0.05
C TYR A 123 -4.27 -8.22 -0.92
N SER A 124 -3.06 -8.49 -1.44
CA SER A 124 -2.34 -7.61 -2.37
C SER A 124 -2.97 -7.59 -3.75
N SER A 125 -3.48 -8.72 -4.23
CA SER A 125 -4.17 -8.81 -5.52
C SER A 125 -5.53 -8.12 -5.50
N VAL A 126 -6.21 -8.09 -4.34
CA VAL A 126 -7.53 -7.45 -4.19
C VAL A 126 -7.46 -5.94 -3.97
N THR A 127 -6.41 -5.42 -3.34
CA THR A 127 -6.36 -4.02 -2.87
C THR A 127 -6.00 -2.97 -3.92
N LYS A 128 -6.10 -3.26 -5.24
CA LYS A 128 -5.60 -2.36 -6.32
C LYS A 128 -4.13 -1.92 -6.12
N LEU A 129 -3.38 -2.60 -5.25
CA LEU A 129 -1.98 -2.32 -4.95
C LEU A 129 -1.09 -2.46 -6.19
N LEU A 130 -1.62 -3.15 -7.21
CA LEU A 130 -0.97 -3.56 -8.44
C LEU A 130 -2.02 -3.40 -9.57
N GLN A 131 -1.61 -2.84 -10.72
CA GLN A 131 -2.47 -2.75 -11.91
C GLN A 131 -2.90 -4.17 -12.37
N ILE A 132 -4.01 -4.30 -13.12
CA ILE A 132 -4.54 -5.61 -13.56
C ILE A 132 -3.47 -6.48 -14.22
N THR A 133 -2.62 -5.87 -15.06
CA THR A 133 -1.47 -6.53 -15.72
C THR A 133 -0.41 -7.08 -14.75
N LEU A 134 -0.27 -6.45 -13.57
CA LEU A 134 0.67 -6.85 -12.54
C LEU A 134 0.09 -7.97 -11.65
N VAL A 135 -1.23 -8.06 -11.53
CA VAL A 135 -1.91 -9.19 -10.87
C VAL A 135 -1.75 -10.47 -11.71
N ASP A 136 -1.95 -10.39 -13.03
CA ASP A 136 -1.77 -11.54 -13.92
C ASP A 136 -0.31 -12.03 -13.91
N TRP A 137 0.66 -11.11 -13.95
CA TRP A 137 2.08 -11.43 -13.84
C TRP A 137 2.45 -12.04 -12.47
N LEU A 138 1.87 -11.54 -11.38
CA LEU A 138 2.04 -12.13 -10.06
C LEU A 138 1.49 -13.57 -10.02
N LEU A 139 0.28 -13.77 -10.54
CA LEU A 139 -0.37 -15.07 -10.54
C LEU A 139 0.48 -16.07 -11.31
N ASP A 140 0.97 -15.72 -12.50
CA ASP A 140 1.85 -16.56 -13.31
C ASP A 140 3.09 -17.04 -12.51
N ASN A 141 3.79 -16.12 -11.84
CA ASN A 141 4.96 -16.46 -11.03
C ASN A 141 4.62 -17.23 -9.74
N LEU A 142 3.45 -17.00 -9.13
CA LEU A 142 2.98 -17.70 -7.94
C LEU A 142 2.45 -19.11 -8.24
N THR A 143 1.91 -19.32 -9.44
CA THR A 143 1.45 -20.64 -9.91
C THR A 143 2.56 -21.45 -10.55
N SER A 144 3.70 -20.83 -10.87
CA SER A 144 4.84 -21.53 -11.44
C SER A 144 5.35 -22.64 -10.52
N THR A 145 5.39 -23.86 -11.02
CA THR A 145 5.94 -25.04 -10.32
C THR A 145 7.42 -25.25 -10.62
N THR A 146 8.07 -24.33 -11.35
CA THR A 146 9.49 -24.47 -11.72
C THR A 146 10.38 -24.50 -10.48
N PHE A 147 11.31 -25.45 -10.44
CA PHE A 147 12.31 -25.54 -9.39
C PHE A 147 13.52 -24.65 -9.71
N CYS A 148 14.14 -24.07 -8.69
CA CYS A 148 15.36 -23.29 -8.81
C CYS A 148 16.52 -24.06 -8.19
N ASP A 149 17.41 -24.58 -9.03
CA ASP A 149 18.51 -25.47 -8.61
C ASP A 149 19.53 -24.76 -7.71
N GLU A 150 19.82 -23.49 -7.98
CA GLU A 150 20.78 -22.68 -7.21
C GLU A 150 20.35 -22.47 -5.75
N ILE A 151 19.04 -22.37 -5.51
CA ILE A 151 18.46 -22.09 -4.20
C ILE A 151 17.87 -23.36 -3.57
N GLN A 152 17.84 -24.46 -4.32
CA GLN A 152 17.24 -25.75 -3.96
C GLN A 152 15.81 -25.61 -3.46
N GLY A 153 14.97 -24.91 -4.23
CA GLY A 153 13.59 -24.70 -3.83
C GLY A 153 12.65 -24.30 -4.96
N PRO A 154 11.34 -24.39 -4.74
CA PRO A 154 10.34 -24.05 -5.73
C PRO A 154 10.27 -22.54 -5.92
N ARG A 155 10.27 -22.10 -7.19
CA ARG A 155 10.39 -20.69 -7.58
C ARG A 155 9.21 -19.85 -7.10
N ASN A 156 8.00 -20.40 -7.06
CA ASN A 156 6.83 -19.70 -6.54
C ASN A 156 6.98 -19.33 -5.05
N VAL A 157 7.55 -20.20 -4.22
CA VAL A 157 7.80 -19.91 -2.79
C VAL A 157 8.87 -18.84 -2.64
N LEU A 158 9.93 -18.90 -3.45
CA LEU A 158 10.99 -17.87 -3.45
C LEU A 158 10.42 -16.51 -3.89
N PHE A 159 9.63 -16.52 -4.96
CA PHE A 159 8.98 -15.33 -5.50
C PHE A 159 8.00 -14.73 -4.49
N ALA A 160 7.12 -15.53 -3.89
CA ALA A 160 6.22 -15.08 -2.82
C ALA A 160 6.99 -14.47 -1.64
N SER A 161 8.11 -15.08 -1.26
CA SER A 161 8.98 -14.58 -0.20
C SER A 161 9.63 -13.25 -0.58
N LEU A 162 10.13 -13.10 -1.81
CA LEU A 162 10.69 -11.85 -2.33
C LEU A 162 9.68 -10.72 -2.36
N VAL A 163 8.48 -10.95 -2.90
CA VAL A 163 7.40 -9.95 -2.96
C VAL A 163 7.02 -9.49 -1.56
N TRP A 164 6.91 -10.43 -0.60
CA TRP A 164 6.65 -10.11 0.80
C TRP A 164 7.77 -9.27 1.44
N GLN A 165 9.04 -9.65 1.25
CA GLN A 165 10.16 -8.91 1.83
C GLN A 165 10.31 -7.51 1.21
N LEU A 166 10.08 -7.37 -0.10
CA LEU A 166 10.05 -6.07 -0.78
C LEU A 166 8.94 -5.17 -0.23
N TRP A 167 7.72 -5.71 -0.07
CA TRP A 167 6.62 -4.99 0.54
C TRP A 167 6.95 -4.54 1.97
N LYS A 168 7.52 -5.44 2.78
CA LYS A 168 7.92 -5.16 4.16
C LYS A 168 9.01 -4.07 4.23
N ALA A 169 10.05 -4.20 3.40
CA ALA A 169 11.14 -3.23 3.28
C ALA A 169 10.63 -1.84 2.89
N ARG A 170 9.74 -1.77 1.90
CA ARG A 170 9.11 -0.51 1.47
C ARG A 170 8.36 0.15 2.63
N ASN A 171 7.58 -0.62 3.39
CA ASN A 171 6.82 -0.07 4.51
C ASN A 171 7.72 0.36 5.66
N LEU A 172 8.78 -0.39 5.97
CA LEU A 172 9.79 0.01 6.95
C LEU A 172 10.47 1.32 6.56
N ALA A 173 10.82 1.50 5.28
CA ALA A 173 11.41 2.73 4.78
C ALA A 173 10.45 3.92 4.91
N VAL A 174 9.18 3.73 4.54
CA VAL A 174 8.17 4.82 4.58
C VAL A 174 7.82 5.22 6.02
N PHE A 175 7.61 4.27 6.92
CA PHE A 175 7.07 4.56 8.25
C PHE A 175 8.13 4.70 9.34
N GLN A 176 9.26 4.02 9.21
CA GLN A 176 10.33 3.97 10.21
C GLN A 176 11.65 4.53 9.69
N GLN A 177 11.68 5.06 8.45
CA GLN A 177 12.91 5.53 7.78
C GLN A 177 14.03 4.49 7.72
N HIS A 178 13.66 3.20 7.80
CA HIS A 178 14.60 2.11 7.76
C HIS A 178 14.75 1.57 6.34
N LEU A 179 15.91 1.78 5.74
CA LEU A 179 16.22 1.29 4.40
C LEU A 179 16.85 -0.10 4.47
N ALA A 180 16.10 -1.11 4.06
CA ALA A 180 16.65 -2.45 3.85
C ALA A 180 17.51 -2.48 2.59
N THR A 181 18.66 -3.15 2.65
CA THR A 181 19.52 -3.34 1.49
C THR A 181 18.98 -4.45 0.59
N PRO A 182 19.26 -4.42 -0.74
CA PRO A 182 18.88 -5.50 -1.64
C PRO A 182 19.40 -6.87 -1.18
N ALA A 183 20.63 -6.90 -0.65
CA ALA A 183 21.25 -8.10 -0.11
C ALA A 183 20.48 -8.67 1.10
N SER A 184 20.04 -7.81 2.03
CA SER A 184 19.26 -8.29 3.18
C SER A 184 17.90 -8.81 2.75
N ILE A 185 17.23 -8.16 1.79
CA ILE A 185 15.95 -8.62 1.22
C ILE A 185 16.10 -10.00 0.58
N LEU A 186 17.13 -10.20 -0.24
CA LEU A 186 17.39 -11.48 -0.89
C LEU A 186 17.71 -12.58 0.14
N HIS A 187 18.58 -12.29 1.11
CA HIS A 187 18.97 -13.23 2.15
C HIS A 187 17.75 -13.72 2.97
N HIS A 188 16.88 -12.80 3.40
CA HIS A 188 15.66 -13.18 4.12
C HIS A 188 14.69 -13.98 3.26
N SER A 189 14.63 -13.69 1.95
CA SER A 189 13.75 -14.40 1.02
C SER A 189 14.21 -15.84 0.79
N ILE A 190 15.52 -16.06 0.66
CA ILE A 190 16.12 -17.39 0.55
C ILE A 190 15.93 -18.18 1.86
N ALA A 191 16.17 -17.54 3.01
CA ALA A 191 15.95 -18.18 4.31
C ALA A 191 14.50 -18.63 4.49
N TRP A 192 13.53 -17.82 4.07
CA TRP A 192 12.11 -18.17 4.10
C TRP A 192 11.79 -19.30 3.14
N ASN A 193 12.35 -19.27 1.92
CA ASN A 193 12.16 -20.36 0.97
C ASN A 193 12.58 -21.71 1.56
N LYS A 194 13.80 -21.79 2.12
CA LYS A 194 14.31 -23.02 2.76
C LYS A 194 13.44 -23.48 3.92
N PHE A 195 13.12 -22.57 4.85
CA PHE A 195 12.27 -22.88 5.99
C PHE A 195 10.91 -23.47 5.58
N TYR A 196 10.29 -22.90 4.55
CA TYR A 196 8.98 -23.36 4.13
C TYR A 196 9.01 -24.64 3.31
N VAL A 197 10.05 -24.84 2.50
CA VAL A 197 10.33 -26.11 1.83
C VAL A 197 10.47 -27.22 2.87
N ASP A 198 11.32 -27.03 3.88
CA ASP A 198 11.54 -28.02 4.93
C ASP A 198 10.24 -28.33 5.70
N SER A 199 9.42 -27.31 5.98
CA SER A 199 8.13 -27.49 6.67
C SER A 199 7.08 -28.24 5.86
N THR A 200 7.09 -28.13 4.52
CA THR A 200 6.18 -28.89 3.64
C THR A 200 6.57 -30.36 3.51
N TYR A 201 7.86 -30.69 3.63
CA TYR A 201 8.35 -32.09 3.56
C TYR A 201 8.38 -32.80 4.92
N SER A 202 8.31 -32.06 6.03
CA SER A 202 8.31 -32.62 7.39
C SER A 202 6.93 -33.08 7.90
N GLY A 203 5.85 -32.67 7.24
CA GLY A 203 4.46 -32.97 7.65
C GLY A 203 3.82 -34.17 6.93
N ALA A 204 4.61 -34.99 6.23
CA ALA A 204 4.13 -36.09 5.39
C ALA A 204 4.35 -37.51 5.99
N ASN A 205 4.57 -37.61 7.30
CA ASN A 205 4.64 -38.89 8.03
C ASN A 205 3.50 -39.02 9.03
#